data_AF-A0A2T7TMP1-F1
#
_entry.id   AF-A0A2T7TMP1-F1
#
_cell.length_a   1.000
_cell.length_b   1.000
_cell.length_c   1.000
_cell.angle_alpha   90.00
_cell.angle_beta   90.00
_cell.angle_gamma   90.00
#
_symmetry.space_group_name_H-M   'P 1'
#
loop_
_entity.id
_entity.type
_entity.pdbx_description
1 polymer ?
#
loop_
_entity_poly.entity_id
_entity_poly.type
_entity_poly.pdbx_seq_one_letter_code
_entity_poly.pdbx_strand_id
1 'polypeptide(L)'
;MSEDDTERFEIPSAGGEDEDLTAELFRPAFRPPEKVNGVTYRWRELTAVQAGIVWTDLAVWVRWLVATYQLTTSVVPDCWWRHTEIVAELYALHRAELVSYVSDDPGFGPLAFHERLPHAVERLRNHTRTAGCVGLQSHKEPALRMLRLDALGFVEWQAASHQVGDDF
;
A
#
# COMPACT_ATOMS: atom_id res chain seq x y z
N MET A 1 -25.89 5.55 -74.80
CA MET A 1 -26.72 6.12 -73.71
C MET A 1 -27.13 4.96 -72.84
N SER A 2 -26.42 4.77 -71.74
CA SER A 2 -26.80 3.83 -70.67
C SER A 2 -26.50 4.59 -69.38
N GLU A 3 -27.56 4.92 -68.66
CA GLU A 3 -27.53 5.66 -67.42
C GLU A 3 -26.94 4.78 -66.31
N ASP A 4 -26.01 5.36 -65.56
CA ASP A 4 -25.34 4.80 -64.39
C ASP A 4 -26.27 4.95 -63.18
N ASP A 5 -26.75 3.82 -62.65
CA ASP A 5 -27.64 3.76 -61.51
C ASP A 5 -26.82 3.63 -60.23
N THR A 6 -26.46 4.79 -59.64
CA THR A 6 -25.81 4.84 -58.33
C THR A 6 -26.88 4.82 -57.24
N GLU A 7 -27.16 3.66 -56.66
CA GLU A 7 -28.03 3.55 -55.48
C GLU A 7 -27.44 4.35 -54.31
N ARG A 8 -28.14 5.44 -53.97
CA ARG A 8 -27.87 6.30 -52.82
C ARG A 8 -28.36 5.60 -51.55
N PHE A 9 -27.45 5.03 -50.76
CA PHE A 9 -27.75 4.57 -49.42
C PHE A 9 -28.08 5.75 -48.51
N GLU A 10 -29.37 5.95 -48.20
CA GLU A 10 -29.80 6.88 -47.16
C GLU A 10 -29.56 6.24 -45.78
N ILE A 11 -28.69 6.86 -44.99
CA ILE A 11 -28.49 6.50 -43.58
C ILE A 11 -29.64 7.13 -42.79
N PRO A 12 -30.49 6.34 -42.09
CA PRO A 12 -31.50 6.90 -41.21
C PRO A 12 -30.83 7.75 -40.13
N SER A 13 -31.22 9.01 -40.04
CA SER A 13 -30.81 9.91 -38.97
C SER A 13 -31.33 9.34 -37.65
N ALA A 14 -30.41 8.81 -36.83
CA ALA A 14 -30.70 8.36 -35.49
C ALA A 14 -31.15 9.58 -34.67
N GLY A 15 -32.46 9.68 -34.47
CA GLY A 15 -33.06 10.71 -33.63
C GLY A 15 -32.70 10.46 -32.17
N GLY A 16 -32.04 11.44 -31.56
CA GLY A 16 -32.28 12.04 -30.23
C GLY A 16 -32.49 11.22 -28.96
N GLU A 17 -32.70 9.91 -29.01
CA GLU A 17 -33.07 9.08 -27.85
C GLU A 17 -31.89 8.24 -27.32
N ASP A 18 -30.89 7.95 -28.17
CA ASP A 18 -29.69 7.19 -27.80
C ASP A 18 -28.62 8.02 -27.04
N GLU A 19 -28.64 9.35 -27.17
CA GLU A 19 -27.70 10.23 -26.47
C GLU A 19 -27.97 10.28 -24.95
N ASP A 20 -29.22 10.08 -24.51
CA ASP A 20 -29.57 10.12 -23.09
C ASP A 20 -29.26 8.78 -22.39
N LEU A 21 -29.48 7.64 -23.07
CA LEU A 21 -29.08 6.31 -22.59
C LEU A 21 -27.56 6.16 -22.50
N THR A 22 -26.82 6.70 -23.47
CA THR A 22 -25.36 6.74 -23.40
C THR A 22 -24.89 7.70 -22.30
N ALA A 23 -25.52 8.85 -22.11
CA ALA A 23 -25.20 9.75 -21.00
C ALA A 23 -25.47 9.11 -19.61
N GLU A 24 -26.49 8.27 -19.46
CA GLU A 24 -26.71 7.50 -18.22
C GLU A 24 -25.68 6.39 -18.01
N LEU A 25 -25.25 5.72 -19.08
CA LEU A 25 -24.19 4.70 -19.04
C LEU A 25 -22.80 5.27 -18.73
N PHE A 26 -22.55 6.54 -19.06
CA PHE A 26 -21.30 7.26 -18.80
C PHE A 26 -21.34 8.17 -17.56
N ARG A 27 -22.33 8.05 -16.68
CA ARG A 27 -22.31 8.70 -15.35
C ARG A 27 -21.57 7.85 -14.31
N PRO A 28 -20.23 7.98 -14.24
CA PRO A 28 -19.59 7.99 -12.94
C PRO A 28 -18.60 9.15 -12.87
N ALA A 29 -18.99 10.26 -12.27
CA ALA A 29 -18.00 11.32 -12.00
C ALA A 29 -18.21 12.13 -10.72
N PHE A 30 -19.39 12.06 -10.09
CA PHE A 30 -19.63 12.84 -8.87
C PHE A 30 -20.48 12.09 -7.83
N ARG A 31 -20.26 10.78 -7.67
CA ARG A 31 -20.51 10.19 -6.36
C ARG A 31 -19.42 10.76 -5.45
N PRO A 32 -19.73 11.56 -4.41
CA PRO A 32 -18.73 11.90 -3.41
C PRO A 32 -18.11 10.59 -2.96
N PRO A 33 -16.77 10.47 -2.86
CA PRO A 33 -16.17 9.23 -2.41
C PRO A 33 -16.87 8.83 -1.12
N GLU A 34 -17.58 7.70 -1.15
CA GLU A 34 -18.10 7.11 0.07
C GLU A 34 -16.88 6.97 0.96
N LYS A 35 -16.93 7.54 2.17
CA LYS A 35 -15.76 7.66 3.04
C LYS A 35 -15.13 6.28 3.18
N VAL A 36 -14.05 6.05 2.44
CA VAL A 36 -13.23 4.86 2.61
C VAL A 36 -12.73 4.97 4.04
N ASN A 37 -13.26 4.12 4.92
CA ASN A 37 -12.83 4.01 6.29
C ASN A 37 -11.39 3.50 6.28
N GLY A 38 -10.44 4.40 6.10
CA GLY A 38 -9.08 4.02 5.77
C GLY A 38 -8.15 5.21 5.71
N VAL A 39 -8.20 6.12 6.69
CA VAL A 39 -7.08 7.03 6.91
C VAL A 39 -5.87 6.15 7.23
N THR A 40 -4.97 5.98 6.26
CA THR A 40 -3.66 5.39 6.52
C THR A 40 -2.97 6.33 7.49
N TYR A 41 -2.96 5.96 8.77
CA TYR A 41 -2.31 6.76 9.77
C TYR A 41 -0.80 6.70 9.58
N ARG A 42 -0.15 7.86 9.70
CA ARG A 42 1.29 7.88 9.96
C ARG A 42 1.50 7.28 11.34
N TRP A 43 1.95 6.03 11.35
CA TRP A 43 2.05 5.22 12.57
C TRP A 43 2.87 5.88 13.70
N ARG A 44 3.90 6.68 13.37
CA ARG A 44 4.71 7.44 14.35
C ARG A 44 3.96 8.59 15.03
N GLU A 45 2.81 8.98 14.49
CA GLU A 45 2.01 10.11 14.93
C GLU A 45 0.70 9.64 15.60
N LEU A 46 0.54 8.33 15.84
CA LEU A 46 -0.65 7.78 16.49
C LEU A 46 -0.76 8.24 17.94
N THR A 47 -1.92 8.76 18.31
CA THR A 47 -2.30 8.91 19.72
C THR A 47 -2.49 7.54 20.37
N ALA A 48 -2.41 7.46 21.71
CA ALA A 48 -2.59 6.20 22.43
C ALA A 48 -3.94 5.51 22.13
N VAL A 49 -5.01 6.30 21.95
CA VAL A 49 -6.35 5.77 21.61
C VAL A 49 -6.36 5.18 20.20
N GLN A 50 -5.81 5.90 19.21
CA GLN A 50 -5.71 5.41 17.84
C GLN A 50 -4.83 4.17 17.75
N ALA A 51 -3.71 4.15 18.49
CA ALA A 51 -2.81 3.02 18.57
C ALA A 51 -3.54 1.74 19.03
N GLY A 52 -4.39 1.83 20.06
CA GLY A 52 -5.16 0.68 20.55
C GLY A 52 -6.05 0.05 19.47
N ILE A 53 -6.72 0.87 18.66
CA ILE A 53 -7.56 0.41 17.55
C ILE A 53 -6.68 -0.19 16.45
N VAL A 54 -5.70 0.57 15.97
CA VAL A 54 -4.83 0.18 14.85
C VAL A 54 -4.07 -1.12 15.13
N TRP A 55 -3.54 -1.29 16.34
CA TRP A 55 -2.79 -2.49 16.71
C TRP A 55 -3.67 -3.71 16.91
N THR A 56 -4.91 -3.52 17.36
CA THR A 56 -5.89 -4.60 17.46
C THR A 56 -6.27 -5.12 16.08
N ASP A 57 -6.61 -4.22 15.16
CA ASP A 57 -6.95 -4.56 13.78
C ASP A 57 -5.77 -5.23 13.08
N LEU A 58 -4.56 -4.68 13.25
CA LEU A 58 -3.34 -5.27 12.72
C LEU A 58 -3.12 -6.69 13.25
N ALA A 59 -3.29 -6.94 14.56
CA ALA A 59 -3.08 -8.26 15.14
C ALA A 59 -4.04 -9.32 14.56
N VAL A 60 -5.31 -8.95 14.35
CA VAL A 60 -6.30 -9.83 13.69
C VAL A 60 -5.88 -10.14 12.26
N TRP A 61 -5.45 -9.12 11.52
CA TRP A 61 -5.00 -9.28 10.13
C TRP A 61 -3.72 -10.12 10.03
N VAL A 62 -2.73 -9.90 10.91
CA VAL A 62 -1.49 -10.71 10.95
C VAL A 62 -1.80 -12.17 11.21
N ARG A 63 -2.73 -12.47 12.12
CA ARG A 63 -3.19 -13.84 12.36
C ARG A 63 -3.79 -14.47 11.09
N TRP A 64 -4.60 -13.72 10.34
CA TRP A 64 -5.14 -14.18 9.06
C TRP A 64 -4.03 -14.39 8.02
N LEU A 65 -3.08 -13.45 7.90
CA LEU A 65 -1.97 -13.53 6.94
C LEU A 65 -1.13 -14.79 7.18
N VAL A 66 -0.74 -15.02 8.43
CA VAL A 66 0.07 -16.17 8.84
C VAL A 66 -0.65 -17.48 8.53
N ALA A 67 -1.95 -17.58 8.85
CA ALA A 67 -2.74 -18.78 8.59
C ALA A 67 -2.95 -19.00 7.08
N THR A 68 -3.28 -17.96 6.33
CA THR A 68 -3.62 -18.03 4.90
C THR A 68 -2.41 -18.40 4.04
N TYR A 69 -1.27 -17.75 4.29
CA TYR A 69 -0.03 -17.98 3.53
C TYR A 69 0.92 -18.97 4.21
N GLN A 70 0.48 -19.63 5.29
CA GLN A 70 1.25 -20.63 6.05
C GLN A 70 2.65 -20.11 6.43
N LEU A 71 2.72 -18.85 6.88
CA LEU A 71 3.99 -18.23 7.24
C LEU A 71 4.53 -18.86 8.53
N THR A 72 5.80 -19.26 8.52
CA THR A 72 6.46 -19.85 9.68
C THR A 72 6.96 -18.78 10.64
N THR A 73 7.33 -19.19 11.87
CA THR A 73 7.95 -18.30 12.86
C THR A 73 9.23 -17.63 12.37
N SER A 74 9.91 -18.22 11.38
CA SER A 74 11.08 -17.62 10.72
C SER A 74 10.74 -16.46 9.76
N VAL A 75 9.46 -16.25 9.44
CA VAL A 75 8.96 -15.06 8.73
C VAL A 75 8.37 -14.07 9.74
N VAL A 76 7.40 -14.53 10.54
CA VAL A 76 6.69 -13.72 11.53
C VAL A 76 6.81 -14.43 12.89
N PRO A 77 7.65 -13.96 13.82
CA PRO A 77 7.85 -14.61 15.11
C PRO A 77 6.67 -14.36 16.05
N ASP A 78 6.45 -15.22 17.05
CA ASP A 78 5.36 -15.05 18.02
C ASP A 78 5.45 -13.72 18.81
N CYS A 79 6.69 -13.21 18.96
CA CYS A 79 7.00 -11.93 19.58
C CYS A 79 7.04 -10.75 18.59
N TRP A 80 6.48 -10.86 17.38
CA TRP A 80 6.56 -9.84 16.32
C TRP A 80 6.22 -8.41 16.78
N TRP A 81 5.24 -8.27 17.68
CA TRP A 81 4.79 -6.98 18.23
C TRP A 81 5.84 -6.29 19.11
N ARG A 82 6.91 -6.99 19.50
CA ARG A 82 8.06 -6.45 20.23
C ARG A 82 9.16 -5.94 19.30
N HIS A 83 9.01 -6.13 17.99
CA HIS A 83 9.99 -5.78 16.97
C HIS A 83 9.41 -4.71 16.05
N THR A 84 9.80 -3.45 16.31
CA THR A 84 9.22 -2.27 15.67
C THR A 84 9.37 -2.29 14.14
N GLU A 85 10.48 -2.82 13.64
CA GLU A 85 10.75 -3.04 12.21
C GLU A 85 9.80 -4.06 11.58
N ILE A 86 9.46 -5.13 12.30
CA ILE A 86 8.50 -6.15 11.86
C ILE A 86 7.08 -5.55 11.87
N VAL A 87 6.72 -4.84 12.94
CA VAL A 87 5.43 -4.13 13.05
C VAL A 87 5.26 -3.14 11.90
N ALA A 88 6.30 -2.36 11.55
CA ALA A 88 6.24 -1.39 10.47
C ALA A 88 5.95 -2.05 9.10
N GLU A 89 6.65 -3.14 8.79
CA GLU A 89 6.48 -3.89 7.55
C GLU A 89 5.08 -4.54 7.46
N LEU A 90 4.63 -5.17 8.55
CA LEU A 90 3.28 -5.76 8.64
C LEU A 90 2.18 -4.71 8.54
N TYR A 91 2.35 -3.55 9.18
CA TYR A 91 1.41 -2.45 9.08
C TYR A 91 1.34 -1.94 7.64
N ALA A 92 2.47 -1.73 6.97
CA ALA A 92 2.51 -1.31 5.57
C ALA A 92 1.79 -2.30 4.64
N LEU A 93 2.01 -3.60 4.85
CA LEU A 93 1.32 -4.66 4.11
C LEU A 93 -0.20 -4.64 4.35
N HIS A 94 -0.65 -4.52 5.60
CA HIS A 94 -2.07 -4.43 5.93
C HIS A 94 -2.72 -3.22 5.23
N ARG A 95 -2.05 -2.07 5.22
CA ARG A 95 -2.55 -0.88 4.50
C ARG A 95 -2.61 -1.09 2.98
N ALA A 96 -1.63 -1.77 2.41
CA ALA A 96 -1.61 -2.10 0.99
C ALA A 96 -2.76 -3.05 0.63
N GLU A 97 -2.99 -4.08 1.45
CA GLU A 97 -4.08 -5.05 1.27
C GLU A 97 -5.44 -4.35 1.31
N LEU A 98 -5.72 -3.53 2.32
CA LEU A 98 -6.98 -2.79 2.42
C LEU A 98 -7.26 -1.89 1.20
N VAL A 99 -6.23 -1.23 0.68
CA VAL A 99 -6.36 -0.39 -0.53
C VAL A 99 -6.53 -1.23 -1.80
N SER A 100 -5.98 -2.44 -1.84
CA SER A 100 -6.10 -3.35 -2.99
C SER A 100 -7.51 -3.88 -3.23
N TYR A 101 -8.43 -3.76 -2.27
CA TYR A 101 -9.81 -4.25 -2.38
C TYR A 101 -10.86 -3.13 -2.34
N VAL A 102 -10.49 -1.88 -2.62
CA VAL A 102 -11.46 -0.77 -2.68
C VAL A 102 -12.39 -0.90 -3.89
N SER A 103 -13.64 -0.48 -3.75
CA SER A 103 -14.69 -0.69 -4.76
C SER A 103 -14.50 0.05 -6.09
N ASP A 104 -13.58 1.02 -6.15
CA ASP A 104 -13.24 1.79 -7.34
C ASP A 104 -12.01 1.23 -8.07
N ASP A 105 -11.47 0.08 -7.62
CA ASP A 105 -10.35 -0.57 -8.29
C ASP A 105 -10.83 -1.32 -9.55
N PRO A 106 -10.16 -1.15 -10.71
CA PRO A 106 -10.50 -1.83 -11.97
C PRO A 106 -10.30 -3.37 -11.94
N GLY A 107 -9.91 -3.95 -10.80
CA GLY A 107 -9.71 -5.38 -10.58
C GLY A 107 -8.24 -5.80 -10.51
N PHE A 108 -7.29 -4.88 -10.62
CA PHE A 108 -5.85 -5.16 -10.61
C PHE A 108 -5.22 -5.05 -9.21
N GLY A 109 -5.85 -4.32 -8.29
CA GLY A 109 -5.37 -4.12 -6.92
C GLY A 109 -5.02 -5.42 -6.19
N PRO A 110 -5.88 -6.47 -6.21
CA PRO A 110 -5.59 -7.73 -5.54
C PRO A 110 -4.39 -8.46 -6.12
N LEU A 111 -4.23 -8.48 -7.46
CA LEU A 111 -3.08 -9.10 -8.10
C LEU A 111 -1.79 -8.33 -7.76
N ALA A 112 -1.83 -7.01 -7.83
CA ALA A 112 -0.73 -6.13 -7.49
C ALA A 112 -0.24 -6.32 -6.04
N PHE A 113 -1.15 -6.59 -5.09
CA PHE A 113 -0.78 -6.96 -3.73
C PHE A 113 0.03 -8.26 -3.69
N HIS A 114 -0.46 -9.30 -4.38
CA HIS A 114 0.20 -10.61 -4.41
C HIS A 114 1.56 -10.58 -5.10
N GLU A 115 1.77 -9.71 -6.09
CA GLU A 115 3.10 -9.50 -6.70
C GLU A 115 4.11 -8.88 -5.72
N ARG A 116 3.63 -8.03 -4.79
CA ARG A 116 4.47 -7.34 -3.79
C ARG A 116 4.71 -8.18 -2.54
N LEU A 117 3.78 -9.08 -2.21
CA LEU A 117 3.83 -9.90 -1.01
C LEU A 117 5.13 -10.72 -0.86
N PRO A 118 5.66 -11.41 -1.89
CA PRO A 118 6.92 -12.15 -1.78
C PRO A 118 8.10 -11.28 -1.34
N HIS A 119 8.19 -10.04 -1.84
CA HIS A 119 9.26 -9.12 -1.47
C HIS A 119 9.16 -8.68 0.00
N ALA A 120 7.94 -8.49 0.49
CA ALA A 120 7.71 -8.17 1.89
C ALA A 120 8.00 -9.36 2.80
N VAL A 121 7.61 -10.58 2.40
CA VAL A 121 7.95 -11.82 3.11
C VAL A 121 9.47 -11.99 3.25
N GLU A 122 10.23 -11.67 2.19
CA GLU A 122 11.70 -11.73 2.26
C GLU A 122 12.27 -10.68 3.24
N ARG A 123 11.76 -9.45 3.24
CA ARG A 123 12.15 -8.44 4.25
C ARG A 123 11.82 -8.90 5.67
N LEU A 124 10.62 -9.45 5.89
CA LEU A 124 10.21 -10.01 7.17
C LEU A 124 11.15 -11.14 7.64
N ARG A 125 11.54 -12.07 6.75
CA ARG A 125 12.54 -13.09 7.08
C ARG A 125 13.86 -12.48 7.52
N ASN A 126 14.32 -11.43 6.86
CA ASN A 126 15.55 -10.75 7.22
C ASN A 126 15.43 -10.04 8.56
N HIS A 127 14.35 -9.31 8.81
CA HIS A 127 14.08 -8.68 10.12
C HIS A 127 14.02 -9.72 11.24
N THR A 128 13.28 -10.81 11.05
CA THR A 128 13.15 -11.90 12.03
C THR A 128 14.48 -12.59 12.31
N ARG A 129 15.31 -12.80 11.28
CA ARG A 129 16.66 -13.34 11.43
C ARG A 129 17.56 -12.40 12.25
N THR A 130 17.51 -11.10 11.99
CA THR A 130 18.27 -10.08 12.73
C THR A 130 17.80 -9.96 14.17
N ALA A 131 16.49 -10.06 14.43
CA ALA A 131 15.92 -10.10 15.77
C ALA A 131 16.46 -11.29 16.59
N GLY A 132 16.61 -12.46 15.95
CA GLY A 132 17.26 -13.64 16.52
C GLY A 132 16.42 -14.43 17.53
N CYS A 133 15.21 -13.95 17.88
CA CYS A 133 14.35 -14.55 18.91
C CYS A 133 13.97 -16.00 18.61
N VAL A 134 13.77 -16.34 17.32
CA VAL A 134 13.41 -17.69 16.87
C VAL A 134 14.55 -18.68 17.11
N GLY A 135 15.78 -18.30 16.74
CA GLY A 135 16.96 -19.14 16.92
C GLY A 135 17.35 -19.30 18.39
N LEU A 136 17.15 -18.25 19.19
CA LEU A 136 17.40 -18.26 20.64
C LEU A 136 16.28 -18.94 21.44
N GLN A 137 15.15 -19.30 20.81
CA GLN A 137 13.94 -19.80 21.46
C GLN A 137 13.48 -18.94 22.66
N SER A 138 13.84 -17.65 22.62
CA SER A 138 13.61 -16.69 23.69
C SER A 138 13.65 -15.29 23.11
N HIS A 139 12.80 -14.41 23.64
CA HIS A 139 12.75 -13.04 23.14
C HIS A 139 14.04 -12.28 23.51
N LYS A 140 14.57 -11.53 22.55
CA LYS A 140 15.69 -10.61 22.73
C LYS A 140 15.24 -9.18 22.43
N GLU A 141 15.42 -8.28 23.40
CA GLU A 141 15.04 -6.88 23.23
C GLU A 141 15.86 -6.19 22.12
N PRO A 142 15.23 -5.46 21.19
CA PRO A 142 15.94 -4.67 20.21
C PRO A 142 16.82 -3.61 20.88
N ALA A 143 18.10 -3.55 20.51
CA ALA A 143 19.00 -2.50 20.98
C ALA A 143 18.69 -1.19 20.22
N LEU A 144 18.14 -0.19 20.90
CA LEU A 144 17.89 1.12 20.33
C LEU A 144 19.20 1.84 20.03
N ARG A 145 19.48 2.07 18.75
CA ARG A 145 20.61 2.89 18.31
C ARG A 145 20.16 4.33 18.15
N MET A 146 20.56 5.20 19.09
CA MET A 146 20.33 6.64 18.99
C MET A 146 21.41 7.28 18.12
N LEU A 147 21.01 7.97 17.06
CA LEU A 147 21.91 8.76 16.24
C LEU A 147 22.09 10.14 16.88
N ARG A 148 23.34 10.61 16.96
CA ARG A 148 23.66 11.95 17.43
C ARG A 148 23.53 12.94 16.28
N LEU A 149 22.58 13.86 16.40
CA LEU A 149 22.33 14.92 15.41
C LEU A 149 23.01 16.25 15.80
N ASP A 150 23.69 16.29 16.95
CA ASP A 150 24.40 17.44 17.50
C ASP A 150 25.92 17.37 17.26
N ALA A 151 26.39 16.32 16.58
CA ALA A 151 27.81 16.15 16.31
C ALA A 151 28.32 17.27 15.39
N LEU A 152 29.48 17.84 15.73
CA LEU A 152 30.08 18.94 14.96
C LEU A 152 30.17 18.60 13.46
N GLY A 153 30.65 17.40 13.11
CA GLY A 153 30.74 16.97 11.72
C GLY A 153 29.38 16.85 11.01
N PHE A 154 28.28 16.60 11.73
CA PHE A 154 26.94 16.62 11.16
C PHE A 154 26.46 18.05 10.88
N VAL A 155 26.74 18.99 11.79
CA VAL A 155 26.42 20.41 11.61
C VAL A 155 27.23 21.01 10.45
N GLU A 156 28.53 20.70 10.37
CA GLU A 156 29.39 21.10 9.26
C GLU A 156 28.89 20.53 7.92
N TRP A 157 28.49 19.26 7.91
CA TRP A 157 27.87 18.63 6.75
C TRP A 157 26.60 19.38 6.33
N GLN A 158 25.67 19.68 7.25
CA GLN A 158 24.42 20.40 6.93
C GLN A 158 24.65 21.77 6.27
N ALA A 159 25.75 22.46 6.62
CA ALA A 159 26.08 23.75 6.06
C ALA A 159 26.73 23.67 4.67
N ALA A 160 27.17 22.48 4.24
CA ALA A 160 27.82 22.29 2.95
C ALA A 160 26.77 22.20 1.81
N SER A 161 27.11 22.75 0.64
CA SER A 161 26.32 22.52 -0.58
C SER A 161 26.44 21.05 -1.00
N HIS A 162 25.32 20.31 -0.96
CA HIS A 162 25.26 18.90 -1.35
C HIS A 162 24.88 18.67 -2.83
N GLN A 163 24.65 19.76 -3.56
CA GLN A 163 24.37 19.73 -4.99
C GLN A 163 25.50 20.47 -5.70
N VAL A 164 26.00 19.87 -6.78
CA VAL A 164 26.88 20.57 -7.71
C VAL A 164 25.98 21.58 -8.42
N GLY A 165 26.28 22.88 -8.30
CA GLY A 165 25.59 23.90 -9.08
C GLY A 165 25.90 23.69 -10.56
N ASP A 166 24.90 23.91 -11.42
CA ASP A 166 25.05 23.96 -12.87
C ASP A 166 25.92 25.19 -13.26
N ASP A 167 27.22 25.12 -13.00
CA ASP A 167 28.23 25.98 -13.63
C ASP A 167 28.92 25.16 -14.73
N PHE A 168 28.18 24.91 -15.82
CA PHE A 168 28.72 24.48 -17.11
C PHE A 168 28.10 25.33 -18.24
#